data_AF-F3FVI5-F1
#
_entry.id   AF-F3FVI5-F1
#
_cell.length_a   1.000
_cell.length_b   1.000
_cell.length_c   1.000
_cell.angle_alpha   90.00
_cell.angle_beta   90.00
_cell.angle_gamma   90.00
#
_symmetry.space_group_name_H-M   'P 1'
#
loop_
_entity.id
_entity.type
_entity.pdbx_description
1 polymer ?
#
loop_
_entity_poly.entity_id
_entity_poly.type
_entity_poly.pdbx_seq_one_letter_code
_entity_poly.pdbx_strand_id
1 'polypeptide(L)'
;KPFLVKPDALMVNLKALRFVTRNDDGRILVSVEPPIASIRIDNQVKASASKQCTGDVRYNPVTQADGSVNVTVTGQLGNGCNSQTYLSLLDHPTYAAGAVRAIWQELGGTIQGKDRVGVLPGNAKLLA
;
A
#
# COMPACT_ATOMS: atom_id res chain seq x y z
N LYS A 1 9.43 3.63 -9.96
CA LYS A 1 9.78 5.07 -9.87
C LYS A 1 8.72 5.79 -9.04
N PRO A 2 8.80 5.76 -7.70
CA PRO A 2 7.73 6.26 -6.83
C PRO A 2 7.53 7.78 -6.86
N PHE A 3 8.54 8.56 -7.28
CA PHE A 3 8.53 10.02 -7.15
C PHE A 3 8.34 10.79 -8.48
N LEU A 4 8.06 10.09 -9.59
CA LEU A 4 7.78 10.74 -10.89
C LEU A 4 6.28 10.78 -11.18
N VAL A 5 5.50 11.11 -10.16
CA VAL A 5 4.05 11.18 -10.22
C VAL A 5 3.60 12.53 -10.79
N LYS A 6 2.52 12.55 -11.56
CA LYS A 6 1.96 13.81 -12.09
C LYS A 6 1.29 14.61 -10.96
N PRO A 7 1.26 15.96 -11.02
CA PRO A 7 0.47 16.77 -10.11
C PRO A 7 -1.03 16.43 -10.18
N ASP A 8 -1.73 16.59 -9.06
CA ASP A 8 -3.18 16.35 -8.93
C ASP A 8 -3.75 17.11 -7.73
N ALA A 9 -5.01 17.51 -7.78
CA ALA A 9 -5.68 18.20 -6.68
C ALA A 9 -5.95 17.27 -5.47
N LEU A 10 -6.03 15.96 -5.68
CA LEU A 10 -6.18 14.94 -4.64
C LEU A 10 -4.82 14.36 -4.21
N MET A 11 -3.72 15.10 -4.38
CA MET A 11 -2.39 14.63 -4.01
C MET A 11 -2.27 14.47 -2.49
N VAL A 12 -2.11 13.22 -2.04
CA VAL A 12 -1.81 12.86 -0.66
C VAL A 12 -0.54 12.01 -0.67
N ASN A 13 0.44 12.35 0.17
CA ASN A 13 1.68 11.57 0.36
C ASN A 13 2.36 11.10 -0.95
N LEU A 14 2.35 11.94 -1.99
CA LEU A 14 2.90 11.62 -3.32
C LEU A 14 2.37 10.31 -3.93
N LYS A 15 1.16 9.86 -3.52
CA LYS A 15 0.59 8.53 -3.77
C LYS A 15 1.55 7.36 -3.51
N ALA A 16 2.47 7.54 -2.57
CA ALA A 16 3.44 6.54 -2.21
C ALA A 16 2.83 5.51 -1.26
N LEU A 17 2.91 4.24 -1.65
CA LEU A 17 2.70 3.09 -0.79
C LEU A 17 4.06 2.65 -0.27
N ARG A 18 4.19 2.58 1.05
CA ARG A 18 5.39 2.05 1.71
C ARG A 18 5.18 0.58 1.97
N PHE A 19 6.01 -0.26 1.36
CA PHE A 19 6.03 -1.69 1.63
C PHE A 19 7.19 -2.02 2.56
N VAL A 20 6.92 -2.79 3.60
CA VAL A 20 7.91 -3.28 4.56
C VAL A 20 7.81 -4.79 4.65
N THR A 21 8.91 -5.47 4.32
CA THR A 21 9.06 -6.92 4.52
C THR A 21 10.03 -7.14 5.67
N ARG A 22 9.62 -7.89 6.70
CA ARG A 22 10.44 -8.20 7.87
C ARG A 22 10.46 -9.71 8.14
N ASN A 23 11.57 -10.19 8.67
CA ASN A 23 11.69 -11.55 9.18
C ASN A 23 11.76 -11.50 10.71
N ASP A 24 10.69 -11.99 11.33
CA ASP A 24 10.50 -12.04 12.78
C ASP A 24 10.63 -13.50 13.23
N ASP A 25 11.84 -13.91 13.60
CA ASP A 25 12.18 -15.27 14.04
C ASP A 25 11.73 -16.39 13.09
N GLY A 26 12.01 -16.18 11.79
CA GLY A 26 11.64 -17.10 10.71
C GLY A 26 10.26 -16.84 10.12
N ARG A 27 9.46 -15.95 10.72
CA ARG A 27 8.17 -15.52 10.17
C ARG A 27 8.36 -14.32 9.27
N ILE A 28 8.12 -14.50 7.97
CA ILE A 28 8.11 -13.38 7.03
C ILE A 28 6.77 -12.66 7.08
N LEU A 29 6.82 -11.37 7.36
CA LEU A 29 5.67 -10.47 7.37
C LEU A 29 5.89 -9.39 6.32
N VAL A 30 4.86 -9.11 5.54
CA VAL A 30 4.84 -8.02 4.56
C VAL A 30 3.67 -7.11 4.93
N SER A 31 3.95 -5.83 5.14
CA SER A 31 2.93 -4.79 5.34
C SER A 31 3.03 -3.72 4.27
N VAL A 32 1.89 -3.05 4.05
CA VAL A 32 1.78 -1.88 3.17
C VAL A 32 1.08 -0.75 3.93
N GLU A 33 1.61 0.46 3.80
CA GLU A 33 1.08 1.67 4.41
C GLU A 33 0.82 2.75 3.34
N PRO A 34 -0.37 3.38 3.30
CA PRO A 34 -1.59 3.02 4.05
C PRO A 34 -2.16 1.64 3.65
N PRO A 35 -2.90 0.94 4.53
CA PRO A 35 -3.48 -0.38 4.26
C PRO A 35 -4.73 -0.29 3.37
N ILE A 36 -4.55 0.17 2.13
CA ILE A 36 -5.63 0.30 1.16
C ILE A 36 -6.14 -1.08 0.74
N ALA A 37 -7.42 -1.35 0.95
CA ALA A 37 -8.05 -2.66 0.75
C ALA A 37 -7.96 -3.23 -0.68
N SER A 38 -7.78 -2.38 -1.70
CA SER A 38 -7.59 -2.82 -3.09
C SER A 38 -6.17 -3.29 -3.40
N ILE A 39 -5.22 -3.16 -2.47
CA ILE A 39 -3.88 -3.73 -2.56
C ILE A 39 -3.85 -5.07 -1.85
N ARG A 40 -3.63 -6.15 -2.60
CA ARG A 40 -3.57 -7.52 -2.07
C ARG A 40 -2.13 -8.02 -2.11
N ILE A 41 -1.59 -8.45 -0.98
CA ILE A 41 -0.21 -8.94 -0.90
C ILE A 41 -0.20 -10.46 -1.00
N ASP A 42 0.62 -10.99 -1.91
CA ASP A 42 0.98 -12.41 -1.99
C ASP A 42 2.42 -12.57 -1.51
N ASN A 43 2.59 -13.00 -0.26
CA ASN A 43 3.90 -13.13 0.39
C ASN A 43 4.53 -14.50 0.09
N GLN A 44 5.53 -14.51 -0.79
CA GLN A 44 6.29 -15.69 -1.18
C GLN A 44 7.77 -15.63 -0.72
N VAL A 45 8.11 -14.67 0.14
CA VAL A 45 9.47 -14.48 0.64
C VAL A 45 9.84 -15.62 1.58
N LYS A 46 11.10 -16.08 1.50
CA LYS A 46 11.63 -17.17 2.33
C LYS A 46 12.51 -16.63 3.46
N ALA A 47 12.38 -17.22 4.65
CA ALA A 47 13.35 -17.00 5.72
C ALA A 47 14.68 -17.66 5.35
N SER A 48 15.78 -16.93 5.58
CA SER A 48 17.14 -17.42 5.41
C SER A 48 17.83 -17.56 6.77
N ALA A 49 18.68 -18.58 6.92
CA ALA A 49 19.52 -18.75 8.11
C ALA A 49 20.70 -17.76 8.16
N SER A 50 20.94 -17.00 7.09
CA SER A 50 21.96 -15.97 7.08
C SER A 50 21.65 -14.87 8.09
N LYS A 51 22.68 -14.42 8.82
CA LYS A 51 22.61 -13.24 9.69
C LYS A 51 22.89 -11.93 8.95
N GLN A 52 23.26 -12.00 7.67
CA GLN A 52 23.52 -10.82 6.85
C GLN A 52 22.22 -10.30 6.24
N CYS A 53 21.96 -9.01 6.38
CA CYS A 53 20.80 -8.35 5.77
C CYS A 53 21.06 -7.94 4.32
N THR A 54 21.46 -8.90 3.49
CA THR A 54 21.72 -8.73 2.05
C THR A 54 20.55 -9.21 1.18
N GLY A 55 19.36 -9.35 1.77
CA GLY A 55 18.18 -9.93 1.13
C GLY A 55 17.62 -9.08 -0.02
N ASP A 56 17.48 -9.73 -1.18
CA ASP A 56 16.95 -9.15 -2.41
C ASP A 56 15.43 -9.40 -2.49
N VAL A 57 14.68 -8.60 -1.74
CA VAL A 57 13.21 -8.65 -1.76
C VAL A 57 12.70 -7.86 -2.96
N ARG A 58 11.94 -8.53 -3.82
CA ARG A 58 11.33 -7.94 -5.01
C ARG A 58 9.82 -7.84 -4.83
N TYR A 59 9.25 -6.77 -5.39
CA TYR A 59 7.83 -6.48 -5.33
C TYR A 59 7.29 -6.38 -6.76
N ASN A 60 6.40 -7.30 -7.13
CA ASN A 60 5.85 -7.39 -8.48
C ASN A 60 4.34 -7.09 -8.48
N PRO A 61 3.93 -5.84 -8.76
CA PRO A 61 2.53 -5.45 -8.82
C PRO A 61 1.88 -5.86 -10.15
N VAL A 62 0.66 -6.39 -10.08
CA VAL A 62 -0.18 -6.74 -11.23
C VAL A 62 -1.60 -6.21 -11.00
N THR A 63 -2.01 -5.26 -11.82
CA THR A 63 -3.39 -4.76 -11.83
C THR A 63 -4.35 -5.85 -12.34
N GLN A 64 -5.42 -6.05 -11.60
CA GLN A 64 -6.46 -7.03 -11.89
C GLN A 64 -7.62 -6.40 -12.68
N ALA A 65 -8.47 -7.23 -13.28
CA ALA A 65 -9.64 -6.76 -14.03
C ALA A 65 -10.65 -5.98 -13.18
N ASP A 66 -10.71 -6.25 -11.86
CA ASP A 66 -11.57 -5.55 -10.90
C ASP A 66 -10.99 -4.21 -10.42
N GLY A 67 -9.82 -3.80 -10.94
CA GLY A 67 -9.11 -2.58 -10.54
C GLY A 67 -8.27 -2.70 -9.27
N SER A 68 -8.28 -3.85 -8.59
CA SER A 68 -7.35 -4.14 -7.50
C SER A 68 -5.93 -4.37 -8.02
N VAL A 69 -4.94 -4.31 -7.13
CA VAL A 69 -3.55 -4.62 -7.46
C VAL A 69 -3.06 -5.74 -6.57
N ASN A 70 -2.68 -6.86 -7.18
CA ASN A 70 -2.00 -7.95 -6.50
C ASN A 70 -0.51 -7.69 -6.53
N VAL A 71 0.16 -7.72 -5.37
CA VAL A 71 1.61 -7.52 -5.25
C VAL A 71 2.22 -8.82 -4.76
N THR A 72 2.85 -9.56 -5.66
CA THR A 72 3.65 -10.73 -5.29
C THR A 72 5.00 -10.27 -4.77
N VAL A 73 5.34 -10.66 -3.54
CA VAL A 73 6.60 -10.31 -2.89
C VAL A 73 7.46 -11.56 -2.79
N THR A 74 8.63 -11.53 -3.42
CA THR A 74 9.54 -12.68 -3.53
C THR A 74 10.93 -12.34 -3.01
N GLY A 75 11.75 -13.36 -2.77
CA GLY A 75 13.13 -13.23 -2.32
C GLY A 75 13.38 -13.98 -1.04
N GLN A 76 14.44 -13.58 -0.32
CA GLN A 76 14.83 -14.20 0.94
C GLN A 76 15.32 -13.15 1.93
N LEU A 77 15.11 -13.40 3.22
CA LEU A 77 15.48 -12.46 4.27
C LEU A 77 16.04 -13.19 5.49
N GLY A 78 17.20 -12.76 5.98
CA GLY A 78 17.82 -13.28 7.20
C GLY A 78 17.01 -12.95 8.46
N ASN A 79 17.21 -13.68 9.56
CA ASN A 79 16.47 -13.41 10.80
C ASN A 79 16.77 -12.00 11.35
N GLY A 80 15.74 -11.27 11.79
CA GLY A 80 15.85 -9.89 12.28
C GLY A 80 16.07 -8.83 11.21
N CYS A 81 16.21 -9.22 9.94
CA CYS A 81 16.38 -8.29 8.84
C CYS A 81 15.04 -7.74 8.35
N ASN A 82 15.10 -6.57 7.71
CA ASN A 82 13.98 -5.96 6.99
C ASN A 82 14.40 -5.45 5.61
N SER A 83 13.43 -5.29 4.72
CA SER A 83 13.55 -4.59 3.44
C SER A 83 12.37 -3.65 3.29
N GLN A 84 12.62 -2.48 2.72
CA GLN A 84 11.60 -1.46 2.49
C GLN A 84 11.68 -0.93 1.06
N THR A 85 10.53 -0.67 0.46
CA THR A 85 10.43 0.06 -0.80
C THR A 85 9.23 0.99 -0.83
N TYR A 86 9.24 1.92 -1.78
CA TYR A 86 8.11 2.78 -2.08
C TYR A 86 7.64 2.52 -3.50
N LEU A 87 6.33 2.31 -3.66
CA LEU A 87 5.68 2.11 -4.95
C LEU A 87 4.52 3.09 -5.10
N SER A 88 4.27 3.53 -6.34
CA SER A 88 3.08 4.31 -6.69
C SER A 88 2.23 3.44 -7.61
N LEU A 89 1.28 2.70 -7.05
CA LEU A 89 0.53 1.65 -7.76
C LEU A 89 -0.85 2.09 -8.26
N LEU A 90 -1.40 3.16 -7.69
CA LEU A 90 -2.78 3.60 -7.92
C LEU A 90 -2.80 4.97 -8.63
N ASP A 91 -3.94 5.33 -9.22
CA ASP A 91 -4.20 6.71 -9.60
C ASP A 91 -4.48 7.59 -8.36
N HIS A 92 -4.49 8.92 -8.52
CA HIS A 92 -4.66 9.81 -7.36
C HIS A 92 -6.02 9.67 -6.68
N PRO A 93 -7.16 9.61 -7.40
CA PRO A 93 -8.45 9.44 -6.75
C PRO A 93 -8.55 8.15 -5.94
N THR A 94 -8.08 7.03 -6.49
CA THR A 94 -8.12 5.73 -5.80
C THR A 94 -7.19 5.70 -4.60
N TYR A 95 -5.98 6.29 -4.71
CA TYR A 95 -5.07 6.41 -3.57
C TYR A 95 -5.66 7.28 -2.46
N ALA A 96 -6.16 8.47 -2.79
CA ALA A 96 -6.69 9.41 -1.80
C ALA A 96 -7.90 8.84 -1.06
N ALA A 97 -8.87 8.27 -1.79
CA ALA A 97 -10.03 7.64 -1.18
C ALA A 97 -9.65 6.42 -0.33
N GLY A 98 -8.74 5.57 -0.84
CA GLY A 98 -8.22 4.42 -0.11
C GLY A 98 -7.51 4.81 1.19
N ALA A 99 -6.68 5.86 1.16
CA ALA A 99 -5.97 6.37 2.33
C ALA A 99 -6.94 6.91 3.39
N VAL A 100 -7.94 7.71 2.99
CA VAL A 100 -8.98 8.22 3.91
C VAL A 100 -9.75 7.06 4.54
N ARG A 101 -10.16 6.06 3.75
CA ARG A 101 -10.88 4.90 4.26
C ARG A 101 -10.04 4.06 5.21
N ALA A 102 -8.77 3.83 4.89
CA ALA A 102 -7.84 3.09 5.72
C ALA A 102 -7.69 3.74 7.11
N ILE A 103 -7.40 5.04 7.15
CA ILE A 103 -7.25 5.79 8.41
C ILE A 103 -8.57 5.83 9.17
N TRP A 104 -9.69 6.08 8.50
CA TRP A 104 -11.01 6.08 9.15
C TRP A 104 -11.35 4.74 9.80
N GLN A 105 -11.01 3.63 9.13
CA GLN A 105 -11.20 2.29 9.66
C GLN A 105 -10.28 2.01 10.86
N GLU A 106 -9.02 2.44 10.83
CA GLU A 106 -8.11 2.35 11.97
C GLU A 106 -8.64 3.11 13.21
N LEU A 107 -9.36 4.22 12.98
CA LEU A 107 -10.03 5.00 14.03
C LEU A 107 -11.37 4.37 14.50
N GLY A 108 -11.73 3.18 14.00
CA GLY A 108 -12.97 2.48 14.35
C GLY A 108 -14.20 2.92 13.56
N GLY A 109 -14.03 3.76 12.54
CA GLY A 109 -15.10 4.22 11.67
C GLY A 109 -15.36 3.29 10.48
N THR A 110 -16.53 3.44 9.84
CA THR A 110 -16.84 2.74 8.59
C THR A 110 -17.43 3.71 7.56
N ILE A 111 -17.01 3.61 6.29
CA ILE A 111 -17.63 4.33 5.16
C ILE A 111 -18.31 3.30 4.26
N GLN A 112 -19.64 3.37 4.17
CA GLN A 112 -20.43 2.53 3.27
C GLN A 112 -20.46 3.10 1.85
N GLY A 113 -20.72 2.24 0.86
CA GLY A 113 -20.81 2.64 -0.55
C GLY A 113 -19.45 2.79 -1.26
N LYS A 114 -19.49 3.25 -2.52
CA LYS A 114 -18.33 3.33 -3.42
C LYS A 114 -17.76 4.73 -3.49
N ASP A 115 -16.48 4.81 -3.84
CA ASP A 115 -15.81 6.07 -4.15
C ASP A 115 -16.27 6.61 -5.51
N ARG A 116 -16.38 7.93 -5.61
CA ARG A 116 -16.75 8.62 -6.84
C ARG A 116 -15.98 9.94 -6.95
N VAL A 117 -15.53 10.24 -8.16
CA VAL A 117 -15.06 11.57 -8.52
C VAL A 117 -16.26 12.40 -8.99
N GLY A 118 -16.40 13.62 -8.49
CA GLY A 118 -17.52 14.49 -8.86
C GLY A 118 -17.41 15.87 -8.25
N VAL A 119 -18.37 16.73 -8.62
CA VAL A 119 -18.49 18.09 -8.07
C VAL A 119 -19.10 18.02 -6.67
N LEU A 120 -18.56 18.80 -5.73
CA LEU A 120 -19.11 18.95 -4.39
C LEU A 120 -20.55 19.48 -4.49
N PRO A 121 -21.57 18.80 -3.93
CA PRO A 121 -22.94 19.31 -3.91
C PRO A 121 -23.03 20.66 -3.20
N GLY A 122 -23.83 21.59 -3.72
CA GLY A 122 -23.94 22.95 -3.14
C GLY A 122 -24.53 23.00 -1.73
N ASN A 123 -25.21 21.94 -1.30
CA ASN A 123 -25.73 21.76 0.07
C ASN A 123 -24.80 20.92 0.97
N ALA A 124 -23.56 20.65 0.55
CA ALA A 124 -22.60 19.96 1.39
C ALA A 124 -22.23 20.81 2.61
N LYS A 125 -22.08 20.16 3.77
CA LYS A 125 -21.62 20.79 5.00
C LYS A 125 -20.15 20.46 5.23
N LEU A 126 -19.33 21.47 5.47
CA LEU A 126 -17.95 21.28 5.92
C LEU A 126 -17.94 20.66 7.32
N LEU A 127 -17.17 19.58 7.50
CA LEU A 127 -17.07 18.87 8.78
C LEU A 127 -15.82 19.27 9.58
N ALA A 128 -14.72 19.61 8.90
CA ALA A 128 -13.45 20.07 9.46
C ALA A 128 -12.66 20.83 8.40
#